data_AF-A0A484LIL7-F1
#
_entry.id   AF-A0A484LIL7-F1
#
_cell.length_a   1.000
_cell.length_b   1.000
_cell.length_c   1.000
_cell.angle_alpha   90.00
_cell.angle_beta   90.00
_cell.angle_gamma   90.00
#
_symmetry.space_group_name_H-M   'P 1'
#
loop_
_entity.id
_entity.type
_entity.pdbx_description
1 polymer ?
#
loop_
_entity_poly.entity_id
_entity_poly.type
_entity_poly.pdbx_seq_one_letter_code
_entity_poly.pdbx_strand_id
1 'polypeptide(L)'
;MTQLAGKGIRQGDPISPLLFTLIMEYLTRIFSYNCRNDNFKFHPRCKSLKLVNIVFADDLIVACKAEPQSIECILASLKEFKETTGLMLNYDKSQVYLGGVSEDESQSIIERTNMSRGTFPFRYLGGPISASRISERECDKLVEKLTTQITSWTTKHLSYAGRARLINTVLYGVIFFWCRIFLLPDNVMKKIMALYRNFLWSSTPDYKKCPLVSWDEVCLPKQEGGLGLKNLLKWNQACLMKLLWDIANKKDTLWVKWIHNKYLKGSSVWDYTTKPDDCYYWKKLVQTRCLFMGMNMTSCYTVKEGYNWLVGSNPKVEWFDMVWNKWTIPKHCFITWLIWRGRLLTKDRLSRFINLDTTCGLCNNGVESVDHLFCSCALARLILEDISQWIHVDITAGSIRELGSRVGKGKNRKSRRTIATCIAASCYFIWKARNGKLHNNREAAKEHIVQGIKAAVTMSIGHKVNINSVAL
;
A
#
# COMPACT_ATOMS: atom_id res chain seq x y z
N MET A 1 1.15 -28.41 22.47
CA MET A 1 0.78 -29.45 23.45
C MET A 1 0.61 -28.72 24.77
N THR A 2 -0.58 -28.50 25.30
CA THR A 2 -1.51 -29.52 25.82
C THR A 2 -2.95 -29.13 25.54
N GLN A 3 -3.67 -30.03 24.88
CA GLN A 3 -5.11 -30.02 24.75
C GLN A 3 -5.62 -30.70 26.03
N LEU A 4 -5.98 -29.92 27.05
CA LEU A 4 -6.82 -30.42 28.15
C LEU A 4 -8.25 -30.43 27.64
N ALA A 5 -8.68 -31.60 27.20
CA ALA A 5 -10.04 -31.89 26.76
C ALA A 5 -11.03 -31.58 27.91
N GLY A 6 -11.92 -30.62 27.66
CA GLY A 6 -13.01 -30.26 28.57
C GLY A 6 -13.60 -28.87 28.30
N LYS A 7 -12.77 -27.87 27.94
CA LYS A 7 -13.22 -26.49 27.64
C LYS A 7 -12.35 -25.82 26.56
N GLY A 8 -12.99 -25.25 25.54
CA GLY A 8 -12.34 -24.44 24.50
C GLY A 8 -12.33 -25.08 23.10
N ILE A 9 -12.39 -24.24 22.06
CA ILE A 9 -12.36 -24.67 20.65
C ILE A 9 -10.93 -24.56 20.11
N ARG A 10 -10.52 -25.50 19.25
CA ARG A 10 -9.17 -25.56 18.69
C ARG A 10 -8.87 -24.31 17.84
N GLN A 11 -7.77 -23.63 18.16
CA GLN A 11 -7.23 -22.56 17.32
C GLN A 11 -6.69 -23.15 16.01
N GLY A 12 -7.07 -22.55 14.88
CA GLY A 12 -6.70 -23.01 13.54
C GLY A 12 -7.69 -23.97 12.88
N ASP A 13 -8.74 -24.39 13.60
CA ASP A 13 -9.89 -25.07 12.97
C ASP A 13 -10.79 -24.02 12.28
N PRO A 14 -11.15 -24.22 11.00
CA PRO A 14 -11.96 -23.27 10.23
C PRO A 14 -13.38 -23.04 10.78
N ILE A 15 -13.94 -23.95 11.60
CA ILE A 15 -15.29 -23.81 12.18
C ILE A 15 -15.27 -22.96 13.45
N SER A 16 -14.17 -22.96 14.19
CA SER A 16 -14.04 -22.25 15.48
C SER A 16 -14.48 -20.78 15.46
N PRO A 17 -14.11 -19.96 14.46
CA PRO A 17 -14.53 -18.56 14.41
C PRO A 17 -16.04 -18.38 14.26
N LEU A 18 -16.71 -19.29 13.54
CA LEU A 18 -18.15 -19.23 13.33
C LEU A 18 -18.89 -19.57 14.62
N LEU A 19 -18.48 -20.63 15.32
CA LEU A 19 -19.03 -21.00 16.62
C LEU A 19 -18.86 -19.88 17.64
N PHE A 20 -17.69 -19.24 17.66
CA PHE A 20 -17.46 -18.09 18.51
C PHE A 20 -18.39 -16.91 18.18
N THR A 21 -18.62 -16.65 16.89
CA THR A 21 -19.55 -15.61 16.44
C THR A 21 -20.99 -15.89 16.92
N LEU A 22 -21.44 -17.15 16.90
CA LEU A 22 -22.77 -17.53 17.42
C LEU A 22 -22.90 -17.28 18.92
N ILE A 23 -21.85 -17.56 19.69
CA ILE A 23 -21.82 -17.29 21.14
C ILE A 23 -21.88 -15.77 21.40
N MET A 24 -21.17 -14.96 20.61
CA MET A 24 -21.22 -13.50 20.75
C MET A 24 -22.53 -12.87 20.26
N GLU A 25 -23.22 -13.51 19.31
CA GLU A 25 -24.57 -13.13 18.90
C GLU A 25 -25.56 -13.34 20.06
N TYR A 26 -25.42 -14.43 20.83
CA TYR A 26 -26.20 -14.64 22.05
C TYR A 26 -26.01 -13.51 23.07
N LEU A 27 -24.76 -13.07 23.30
CA LEU A 27 -24.48 -11.91 24.17
C LEU A 27 -25.18 -10.63 23.66
N THR A 28 -25.13 -10.39 22.35
CA THR A 28 -25.77 -9.22 21.73
C THR A 28 -27.30 -9.24 21.93
N ARG A 29 -27.91 -10.43 21.93
CA ARG A 29 -29.34 -10.62 22.20
C ARG A 29 -29.69 -10.39 23.66
N ILE A 30 -28.87 -10.87 24.61
CA ILE A 30 -29.05 -10.59 26.04
C ILE A 30 -29.05 -9.08 26.27
N PHE A 31 -28.07 -8.36 25.74
CA PHE A 31 -28.04 -6.90 25.85
C PHE A 31 -29.30 -6.27 25.25
N SER A 32 -29.71 -6.71 24.07
CA SER A 32 -30.91 -6.19 23.40
C SER A 32 -32.21 -6.48 24.17
N TYR A 33 -32.26 -7.56 24.94
CA TYR A 33 -33.39 -7.92 25.79
C TYR A 33 -33.42 -7.06 27.06
N ASN A 34 -32.31 -7.03 27.81
CA ASN A 34 -32.21 -6.29 29.07
C ASN A 34 -32.33 -4.77 28.89
N CYS A 35 -31.92 -4.24 27.73
CA CYS A 35 -32.08 -2.82 27.39
C CYS A 35 -33.53 -2.42 27.02
N ARG A 36 -34.49 -3.36 26.99
CA ARG A 36 -35.92 -3.04 26.84
C ARG A 36 -36.56 -2.57 28.15
N ASN A 37 -35.94 -2.84 29.29
CA ASN A 37 -36.41 -2.36 30.58
C ASN A 37 -36.30 -0.82 30.64
N ASP A 38 -37.31 -0.16 31.20
CA ASP A 38 -37.36 1.32 31.30
C ASP A 38 -36.21 1.91 32.13
N ASN A 39 -35.53 1.08 32.92
CA ASN A 39 -34.38 1.46 33.75
C ASN A 39 -33.07 1.63 32.95
N PHE A 40 -33.01 1.19 31.68
CA PHE A 40 -31.80 1.33 30.86
C PHE A 40 -31.86 2.56 29.96
N LYS A 41 -30.85 3.42 30.07
CA LYS A 41 -30.67 4.57 29.18
C LYS A 41 -29.47 4.37 28.27
N PHE A 42 -29.76 4.43 26.96
CA PHE A 42 -28.74 4.41 25.92
C PHE A 42 -27.83 5.64 26.00
N HIS A 43 -26.57 5.47 25.59
CA HIS A 43 -25.67 6.59 25.40
C HIS A 43 -26.31 7.63 24.44
N PRO A 44 -26.22 8.96 24.71
CA PRO A 44 -26.95 9.98 23.95
C PRO A 44 -26.74 9.92 22.44
N ARG A 45 -25.53 9.52 22.01
CA ARG A 45 -25.17 9.39 20.59
C ARG A 45 -25.55 8.04 19.96
N CYS A 46 -26.06 7.08 20.74
CA CYS A 46 -26.41 5.72 20.29
C CYS A 46 -27.90 5.42 20.42
N LYS A 47 -28.67 6.28 21.11
CA LYS A 47 -30.10 6.11 21.39
C LYS A 47 -30.95 5.88 20.13
N SER A 48 -30.67 6.59 19.04
CA SER A 48 -31.43 6.49 17.79
C SER A 48 -31.34 5.12 17.11
N LEU A 49 -30.23 4.39 17.31
CA LEU A 49 -30.04 3.04 16.78
C LEU A 49 -30.20 1.95 17.84
N LYS A 50 -30.53 2.32 19.08
CA LYS A 50 -30.50 1.41 20.24
C LYS A 50 -29.19 0.60 20.30
N LEU A 51 -28.08 1.25 19.93
CA LEU A 51 -26.76 0.60 19.86
C LEU A 51 -26.18 0.47 21.27
N VAL A 52 -26.00 -0.78 21.72
CA VAL A 52 -25.46 -1.11 23.06
C VAL A 52 -24.03 -1.61 22.96
N ASN A 53 -23.75 -2.51 22.02
CA ASN A 53 -22.45 -3.17 21.90
C ASN A 53 -21.89 -3.16 20.48
N ILE A 54 -20.56 -3.19 20.38
CA ILE A 54 -19.79 -3.42 19.17
C ILE A 54 -18.84 -4.57 19.47
N VAL A 55 -18.91 -5.65 18.69
CA VAL A 55 -18.13 -6.87 18.92
C VAL A 55 -17.27 -7.17 17.71
N PHE A 56 -15.99 -7.50 17.96
CA PHE A 56 -15.13 -8.13 16.98
C PHE A 56 -14.35 -9.25 17.65
N ALA A 57 -14.71 -10.50 17.35
CA ALA A 57 -14.24 -11.66 18.11
C ALA A 57 -14.39 -11.40 19.63
N ASP A 58 -13.33 -11.54 20.41
CA ASP A 58 -13.28 -11.33 21.85
C ASP A 58 -13.25 -9.86 22.28
N ASP A 59 -12.95 -8.93 21.36
CA ASP A 59 -12.92 -7.50 21.64
C ASP A 59 -14.34 -6.90 21.64
N LEU A 60 -14.88 -6.67 22.84
CA LEU A 60 -16.19 -6.09 23.10
C LEU A 60 -16.09 -4.62 23.56
N ILE A 61 -16.84 -3.73 22.90
CA ILE A 61 -17.09 -2.36 23.36
C ILE A 61 -18.58 -2.25 23.72
N VAL A 62 -18.89 -1.82 24.94
CA VAL A 62 -20.26 -1.55 25.40
C VAL A 62 -20.43 -0.05 25.66
N ALA A 63 -21.55 0.52 25.22
CA ALA A 63 -21.89 1.92 25.39
C ALA A 63 -23.26 2.08 26.08
N CYS A 64 -23.27 2.80 27.20
CA CYS A 64 -24.49 3.20 27.92
C CYS A 64 -24.40 4.65 28.38
N LYS A 65 -25.51 5.19 28.89
CA LYS A 65 -25.47 6.43 29.67
C LYS A 65 -24.79 6.15 31.01
N ALA A 66 -24.00 7.10 31.50
CA ALA A 66 -23.35 7.04 32.81
C ALA A 66 -24.37 7.23 33.94
N GLU A 67 -25.32 6.30 34.06
CA GLU A 67 -26.28 6.21 35.17
C GLU A 67 -26.10 4.85 35.87
N PRO A 68 -26.15 4.80 37.22
CA PRO A 68 -25.91 3.56 37.96
C PRO A 68 -26.79 2.38 37.52
N GLN A 69 -28.09 2.63 37.30
CA GLN A 69 -29.05 1.61 36.86
C GLN A 69 -28.70 1.01 35.50
N SER A 70 -28.18 1.83 34.58
CA SER A 70 -27.80 1.37 33.24
C SER A 70 -26.53 0.50 33.28
N ILE A 71 -25.60 0.84 34.17
CA ILE A 71 -24.36 0.08 34.37
C ILE A 71 -24.67 -1.27 35.04
N GLU A 72 -25.51 -1.28 36.07
CA GLU A 72 -25.97 -2.51 36.74
C GLU A 72 -26.67 -3.45 35.76
N CYS A 73 -27.50 -2.92 34.86
CA CYS A 73 -28.14 -3.71 33.82
C CYS A 73 -27.11 -4.39 32.87
N ILE A 74 -26.03 -3.70 32.52
CA ILE A 74 -24.95 -4.27 31.70
C ILE A 74 -24.18 -5.34 32.49
N LEU A 75 -23.85 -5.08 33.75
CA LEU A 75 -23.13 -6.05 34.60
C LEU A 75 -23.97 -7.30 34.85
N ALA A 76 -25.29 -7.15 35.07
CA ALA A 76 -26.22 -8.26 35.18
C ALA A 76 -26.26 -9.10 33.89
N SER A 77 -26.32 -8.43 32.73
CA SER A 77 -26.26 -9.10 31.41
C SER A 77 -24.97 -9.89 31.20
N LEU A 78 -23.83 -9.33 31.62
CA LEU A 78 -22.53 -9.98 31.54
C LEU A 78 -22.41 -11.16 32.52
N LYS A 79 -23.03 -11.05 33.70
CA LYS A 79 -23.09 -12.14 34.68
C LYS A 79 -23.94 -13.31 34.16
N GLU A 80 -25.13 -13.03 33.63
CA GLU A 80 -26.00 -14.03 32.99
C GLU A 80 -25.28 -14.74 31.84
N PHE A 81 -24.55 -13.98 31.01
CA PHE A 81 -23.72 -14.55 29.95
C PHE A 81 -22.61 -15.46 30.47
N LYS A 82 -21.92 -15.06 31.54
CA LYS A 82 -20.89 -15.87 32.21
C LYS A 82 -21.47 -17.16 32.78
N GLU A 83 -22.64 -17.10 33.42
CA GLU A 83 -23.32 -18.27 33.98
C GLU A 83 -23.75 -19.26 32.89
N THR A 84 -24.23 -18.75 31.74
CA THR A 84 -24.68 -19.59 30.62
C THR A 84 -23.51 -20.19 29.83
N THR A 85 -22.48 -19.39 29.51
CA THR A 85 -21.42 -19.80 28.57
C THR A 85 -20.14 -20.25 29.25
N GLY A 86 -19.95 -19.91 30.53
CA GLY A 86 -18.69 -20.10 31.26
C GLY A 86 -17.57 -19.14 30.85
N LEU A 87 -17.80 -18.22 29.90
CA LEU A 87 -16.82 -17.22 29.48
C LEU A 87 -16.73 -16.09 30.50
N MET A 88 -15.52 -15.71 30.87
CA MET A 88 -15.28 -14.67 31.87
C MET A 88 -14.64 -13.43 31.25
N LEU A 89 -15.01 -12.27 31.77
CA LEU A 89 -14.33 -11.02 31.47
C LEU A 89 -12.91 -11.05 32.06
N ASN A 90 -11.96 -10.58 31.27
CA ASN A 90 -10.62 -10.32 31.77
C ASN A 90 -10.58 -8.90 32.35
N TYR A 91 -10.71 -8.78 33.67
CA TYR A 91 -10.72 -7.48 34.36
C TYR A 91 -9.41 -6.71 34.21
N ASP A 92 -8.26 -7.40 34.08
CA ASP A 92 -6.95 -6.76 33.88
C ASP A 92 -6.86 -6.03 32.54
N LYS A 93 -7.56 -6.54 31.52
CA LYS A 93 -7.63 -5.93 30.19
C LYS A 93 -8.84 -5.01 30.00
N SER A 94 -9.85 -5.14 30.86
CA SER A 94 -11.10 -4.38 30.75
C SER A 94 -10.94 -3.00 31.37
N GLN A 95 -11.41 -1.99 30.65
CA GLN A 95 -11.24 -0.59 31.05
C GLN A 95 -12.53 0.18 30.82
N VAL A 96 -12.81 1.12 31.71
CA VAL A 96 -13.98 1.99 31.62
C VAL A 96 -13.54 3.37 31.14
N TYR A 97 -14.18 3.84 30.07
CA TYR A 97 -13.94 5.14 29.46
C TYR A 97 -15.16 6.04 29.71
N LEU A 98 -14.92 7.14 30.41
CA LEU A 98 -15.96 8.09 30.82
C LEU A 98 -15.75 9.43 30.14
N GLY A 99 -16.84 10.10 29.78
CA GLY A 99 -16.81 11.42 29.17
C GLY A 99 -18.04 12.25 29.54
N GLY A 100 -17.82 13.48 29.99
CA GLY A 100 -18.89 14.41 30.37
C GLY A 100 -19.58 14.10 31.70
N VAL A 101 -18.86 13.48 32.65
CA VAL A 101 -19.31 13.15 34.02
C VAL A 101 -18.42 13.85 35.04
N SER A 102 -18.94 14.10 36.25
CA SER A 102 -18.12 14.66 37.35
C SER A 102 -17.11 13.63 37.87
N GLU A 103 -16.10 14.08 38.61
CA GLU A 103 -15.10 13.16 39.20
C GLU A 103 -15.74 12.22 40.24
N ASP A 104 -16.71 12.69 41.02
CA ASP A 104 -17.44 11.90 42.01
C ASP A 104 -18.27 10.77 41.38
N GLU A 105 -18.96 11.07 40.28
CA GLU A 105 -19.69 10.06 39.49
C GLU A 105 -18.72 9.07 38.84
N SER A 106 -17.58 9.56 38.35
CA SER A 106 -16.55 8.71 37.76
C SER A 106 -16.01 7.70 38.78
N GLN A 107 -15.71 8.14 40.00
CA GLN A 107 -15.20 7.27 41.07
C GLN A 107 -16.24 6.20 41.44
N SER A 108 -17.50 6.62 41.62
CA SER A 108 -18.62 5.73 41.93
C SER A 108 -18.82 4.64 40.87
N ILE A 109 -18.64 4.96 39.59
CA ILE A 109 -18.77 4.01 38.49
C ILE A 109 -17.60 3.02 38.46
N ILE A 110 -16.37 3.50 38.71
CA ILE A 110 -15.17 2.66 38.75
C ILE A 110 -15.28 1.64 39.88
N GLU A 111 -15.73 2.07 41.06
CA GLU A 111 -15.94 1.19 42.22
C GLU A 111 -16.99 0.11 41.94
N ARG A 112 -18.11 0.47 41.28
CA ARG A 112 -19.17 -0.49 40.92
C ARG A 112 -18.76 -1.48 39.85
N THR A 113 -17.97 -1.05 38.87
CA THR A 113 -17.56 -1.89 37.73
C THR A 113 -16.37 -2.78 38.06
N ASN A 114 -15.60 -2.44 39.10
CA ASN A 114 -14.36 -3.11 39.47
C ASN A 114 -13.37 -3.21 38.29
N MET A 115 -13.36 -2.19 37.42
CA MET A 115 -12.51 -2.09 36.24
C MET A 115 -11.61 -0.87 36.33
N SER A 116 -10.44 -0.92 35.71
CA SER A 116 -9.53 0.23 35.70
C SER A 116 -10.07 1.37 34.82
N ARG A 117 -9.79 2.63 35.23
CA ARG A 117 -10.12 3.81 34.42
C ARG A 117 -9.21 3.86 33.20
N GLY A 118 -9.80 3.85 32.01
CA GLY A 118 -9.08 4.02 30.74
C GLY A 118 -8.78 5.50 30.44
N THR A 119 -7.68 5.74 29.72
CA THR A 119 -7.32 7.07 29.20
C THR A 119 -7.26 7.05 27.68
N PHE A 120 -7.74 8.13 27.04
CA PHE A 120 -7.59 8.29 25.60
C PHE A 120 -6.17 8.77 25.26
N PRO A 121 -5.57 8.32 24.14
CA PRO A 121 -6.08 7.34 23.18
C PRO A 121 -5.84 5.89 23.60
N PHE A 122 -6.77 4.99 23.28
CA PHE A 122 -6.60 3.55 23.50
C PHE A 122 -6.52 2.78 22.19
N ARG A 123 -6.01 1.54 22.21
CA ARG A 123 -5.81 0.73 21.01
C ARG A 123 -6.96 -0.25 20.82
N TYR A 124 -7.56 -0.24 19.63
CA TYR A 124 -8.62 -1.17 19.24
C TYR A 124 -8.35 -1.69 17.82
N LEU A 125 -8.39 -3.01 17.63
CA LEU A 125 -8.14 -3.68 16.34
C LEU A 125 -6.87 -3.20 15.60
N GLY A 126 -5.83 -2.87 16.37
CA GLY A 126 -4.54 -2.45 15.86
C GLY A 126 -4.39 -0.95 15.57
N GLY A 127 -5.44 -0.14 15.66
CA GLY A 127 -5.41 1.32 15.50
C GLY A 127 -5.73 2.09 16.79
N PRO A 128 -5.30 3.36 16.93
CA PRO A 128 -5.65 4.20 18.07
C PRO A 128 -7.07 4.79 17.91
N ILE A 129 -7.89 4.68 18.95
CA ILE A 129 -9.15 5.42 19.11
C ILE A 129 -8.84 6.63 19.97
N SER A 130 -8.94 7.81 19.37
CA SER A 130 -8.74 9.10 20.02
C SER A 130 -10.05 9.87 20.04
N ALA A 131 -10.27 10.67 21.09
CA ALA A 131 -11.40 11.60 21.15
C ALA A 131 -11.22 12.79 20.19
N SER A 132 -10.01 12.99 19.66
CA SER A 132 -9.63 14.11 18.80
C SER A 132 -9.07 13.64 17.45
N ARG A 133 -8.55 14.58 16.65
CA ARG A 133 -7.83 14.28 15.40
C ARG A 133 -6.63 13.38 15.72
N ILE A 134 -6.38 12.37 14.88
CA ILE A 134 -5.17 11.57 15.02
C ILE A 134 -3.93 12.47 14.91
N SER A 135 -3.15 12.48 15.97
CA SER A 135 -1.93 13.26 16.10
C SER A 135 -0.77 12.58 15.38
N GLU A 136 0.27 13.35 15.06
CA GLU A 136 1.49 12.80 14.47
C GLU A 136 2.16 11.77 15.40
N ARG A 137 2.09 12.01 16.72
CA ARG A 137 2.62 11.10 17.76
C ARG A 137 1.95 9.73 17.74
N GLU A 138 0.64 9.68 17.53
CA GLU A 138 -0.11 8.41 17.41
C GLU A 138 0.28 7.64 16.14
N CYS A 139 0.75 8.34 15.10
CA CYS A 139 1.27 7.74 13.88
C CYS A 139 2.75 7.35 13.97
N ASP A 140 3.50 7.77 14.98
CA ASP A 140 4.93 7.42 15.06
C ASP A 140 5.15 5.92 15.20
N LYS A 141 4.28 5.21 15.94
CA LYS A 141 4.31 3.73 16.01
C LYS A 141 4.14 3.08 14.63
N LEU A 142 3.33 3.67 13.75
CA LEU A 142 3.15 3.20 12.37
C LEU A 142 4.43 3.45 11.56
N VAL A 143 5.02 4.63 11.70
CA VAL A 143 6.27 4.99 11.02
C VAL A 143 7.41 4.08 11.47
N GLU A 144 7.57 3.86 12.78
CA GLU A 144 8.54 2.93 13.36
C GLU A 144 8.35 1.51 12.83
N LYS A 145 7.10 1.02 12.79
CA LYS A 145 6.81 -0.31 12.22
C LYS A 145 7.27 -0.42 10.76
N LEU A 146 7.03 0.59 9.94
CA LEU A 146 7.48 0.63 8.55
C LEU A 146 9.00 0.71 8.44
N THR A 147 9.64 1.53 9.29
CA THR A 147 11.09 1.66 9.37
C THR A 147 11.74 0.34 9.75
N THR A 148 11.26 -0.35 10.79
CA THR A 148 11.79 -1.65 11.22
C THR A 148 11.68 -2.71 10.12
N GLN A 149 10.57 -2.74 9.38
CA GLN A 149 10.44 -3.63 8.22
C GLN A 149 11.46 -3.31 7.13
N ILE A 150 11.64 -2.03 6.79
CA ILE A 150 12.64 -1.58 5.81
C ILE A 150 14.07 -1.95 6.26
N THR A 151 14.41 -1.70 7.51
CA THR A 151 15.72 -2.02 8.09
C THR A 151 15.98 -3.53 8.01
N SER A 152 14.98 -4.37 8.27
CA SER A 152 15.11 -5.84 8.16
C SER A 152 15.43 -6.34 6.74
N TRP A 153 15.17 -5.54 5.71
CA TRP A 153 15.46 -5.87 4.31
C TRP A 153 16.74 -5.23 3.78
N THR A 154 17.32 -4.28 4.52
CA THR A 154 18.55 -3.59 4.11
C THR A 154 19.70 -4.57 3.92
N THR A 155 19.77 -5.62 4.73
CA THR A 155 20.80 -6.68 4.68
C THR A 155 20.67 -7.63 3.50
N LYS A 156 19.53 -7.65 2.78
CA LYS A 156 19.23 -8.66 1.76
C LYS A 156 19.69 -8.30 0.32
N HIS A 157 20.55 -7.29 0.15
CA HIS A 157 21.09 -6.82 -1.14
C HIS A 157 20.06 -6.81 -2.30
N LEU A 158 18.89 -6.20 -2.06
CA LEU A 158 17.77 -6.24 -3.00
C LEU A 158 17.97 -5.28 -4.19
N SER A 159 17.68 -5.79 -5.39
CA SER A 159 17.58 -4.95 -6.60
C SER A 159 16.48 -3.89 -6.48
N TYR A 160 16.58 -2.81 -7.26
CA TYR A 160 15.53 -1.78 -7.33
C TYR A 160 14.12 -2.36 -7.61
N ALA A 161 14.01 -3.28 -8.58
CA ALA A 161 12.75 -3.98 -8.87
C ALA A 161 12.22 -4.79 -7.69
N GLY A 162 13.10 -5.46 -6.93
CA GLY A 162 12.73 -6.19 -5.72
C GLY A 162 12.21 -5.27 -4.63
N ARG A 163 12.86 -4.12 -4.42
CA ARG A 163 12.42 -3.09 -3.46
C ARG A 163 11.07 -2.49 -3.84
N ALA A 164 10.88 -2.13 -5.11
CA ALA A 164 9.59 -1.67 -5.63
C ALA A 164 8.47 -2.72 -5.42
N ARG A 165 8.79 -4.01 -5.58
CA ARG A 165 7.84 -5.09 -5.31
C ARG A 165 7.46 -5.16 -3.83
N LEU A 166 8.41 -5.09 -2.91
CA LEU A 166 8.15 -5.09 -1.47
C LEU A 166 7.35 -3.89 -0.99
N ILE A 167 7.63 -2.69 -1.54
CA ILE A 167 6.79 -1.51 -1.31
C ILE A 167 5.34 -1.83 -1.69
N ASN A 168 5.15 -2.40 -2.90
CA ASN A 168 3.81 -2.63 -3.43
C ASN A 168 3.04 -3.75 -2.72
N THR A 169 3.71 -4.80 -2.24
CA THR A 169 3.05 -5.97 -1.64
C THR A 169 2.96 -5.92 -0.13
N VAL A 170 3.97 -5.37 0.55
CA VAL A 170 4.06 -5.42 2.03
C VAL A 170 3.77 -4.04 2.62
N LEU A 171 4.54 -3.03 2.26
CA LEU A 171 4.44 -1.71 2.90
C LEU A 171 3.09 -1.05 2.59
N TYR A 172 2.62 -1.14 1.34
CA TYR A 172 1.28 -0.66 1.01
C TYR A 172 0.16 -1.41 1.72
N GLY A 173 0.32 -2.71 2.01
CA GLY A 173 -0.67 -3.46 2.79
C GLY A 173 -0.87 -2.86 4.18
N VAL A 174 0.22 -2.48 4.85
CA VAL A 174 0.18 -1.86 6.18
C VAL A 174 -0.49 -0.48 6.14
N ILE A 175 -0.08 0.40 5.22
CA ILE A 175 -0.60 1.76 5.17
C ILE A 175 -2.03 1.83 4.62
N PHE A 176 -2.41 0.97 3.68
CA PHE A 176 -3.77 0.96 3.12
C PHE A 176 -4.82 0.55 4.15
N PHE A 177 -4.46 -0.29 5.12
CA PHE A 177 -5.32 -0.56 6.27
C PHE A 177 -5.62 0.73 7.05
N TRP A 178 -4.59 1.52 7.37
CA TRP A 178 -4.75 2.79 8.07
C TRP A 178 -5.49 3.84 7.25
N CYS A 179 -5.19 3.98 5.95
CA CYS A 179 -5.87 4.93 5.06
C CYS A 179 -7.37 4.67 4.89
N ARG A 180 -7.85 3.45 5.14
CA ARG A 180 -9.28 3.09 5.09
C ARG A 180 -10.03 3.48 6.36
N ILE A 181 -9.34 3.59 7.48
CA ILE A 181 -9.92 3.83 8.81
C ILE A 181 -9.74 5.29 9.21
N PHE A 182 -8.56 5.84 8.97
CA PHE A 182 -8.14 7.15 9.47
C PHE A 182 -7.91 8.15 8.34
N LEU A 183 -8.21 9.40 8.64
CA LEU A 183 -7.70 10.57 7.93
C LEU A 183 -6.29 10.85 8.45
N LEU A 184 -5.27 10.34 7.74
CA LEU A 184 -3.88 10.49 8.15
C LEU A 184 -3.41 11.93 7.89
N PRO A 185 -2.65 12.56 8.81
CA PRO A 185 -2.10 13.88 8.57
C PRO A 185 -1.15 13.90 7.36
N ASP A 186 -1.24 14.95 6.54
CA ASP A 186 -0.42 15.10 5.34
C ASP A 186 1.09 15.02 5.64
N ASN A 187 1.54 15.54 6.79
CA ASN A 187 2.93 15.46 7.22
C ASN A 187 3.39 14.02 7.45
N VAL A 188 2.58 13.20 8.12
CA VAL A 188 2.85 11.76 8.32
C VAL A 188 2.92 11.05 6.97
N MET A 189 1.99 11.36 6.07
CA MET A 189 1.95 10.78 4.73
C MET A 189 3.18 11.15 3.90
N LYS A 190 3.63 12.40 3.98
CA LYS A 190 4.89 12.87 3.36
C LYS A 190 6.10 12.17 3.97
N LYS A 191 6.16 12.00 5.30
CA LYS A 191 7.22 11.27 6.01
C LYS A 191 7.30 9.81 5.53
N ILE A 192 6.16 9.13 5.40
CA ILE A 192 6.09 7.74 4.89
C ILE A 192 6.49 7.66 3.42
N MET A 193 6.03 8.59 2.57
CA MET A 193 6.46 8.63 1.16
C MET A 193 7.97 8.87 1.04
N ALA A 194 8.56 9.70 1.91
CA ALA A 194 10.01 9.88 1.97
C ALA A 194 10.73 8.58 2.35
N LEU A 195 10.21 7.82 3.33
CA LEU A 195 10.76 6.50 3.67
C LEU A 195 10.70 5.53 2.49
N TYR A 196 9.58 5.47 1.76
CA TYR A 196 9.45 4.58 0.60
C TYR A 196 10.39 4.98 -0.54
N ARG A 197 10.53 6.29 -0.78
CA ARG A 197 11.47 6.85 -1.74
C ARG A 197 12.91 6.52 -1.37
N ASN A 198 13.29 6.75 -0.12
CA ASN A 198 14.63 6.46 0.38
C ASN A 198 14.90 4.95 0.25
N PHE A 199 14.01 4.10 0.76
CA PHE A 199 14.14 2.66 0.61
C PHE A 199 14.32 2.23 -0.85
N LEU A 200 13.49 2.75 -1.77
CA LEU A 200 13.58 2.44 -3.20
C LEU A 200 14.95 2.77 -3.80
N TRP A 201 15.60 3.87 -3.40
CA TRP A 201 16.85 4.34 -4.02
C TRP A 201 18.12 3.98 -3.21
N SER A 202 18.11 4.18 -1.89
CA SER A 202 19.26 3.99 -0.99
C SER A 202 19.25 2.66 -0.21
N SER A 203 18.20 1.83 -0.33
CA SER A 203 17.97 0.58 0.42
C SER A 203 17.80 0.77 1.93
N THR A 204 18.00 1.99 2.42
CA THR A 204 17.94 2.39 3.82
C THR A 204 16.78 3.37 3.99
N PRO A 205 16.24 3.49 5.21
CA PRO A 205 15.20 4.49 5.47
C PRO A 205 15.74 5.92 5.37
N ASP A 206 17.05 6.10 5.57
CA ASP A 206 17.71 7.41 5.57
C ASP A 206 17.96 7.95 4.17
N TYR A 207 17.98 9.28 4.09
CA TYR A 207 18.35 9.99 2.87
C TYR A 207 19.87 9.93 2.66
N LYS A 208 20.34 8.85 2.03
CA LYS A 208 21.77 8.66 1.70
C LYS A 208 22.11 8.90 0.24
N LYS A 209 21.12 8.80 -0.66
CA LYS A 209 21.32 8.92 -2.11
C LYS A 209 20.22 9.77 -2.73
N CYS A 210 20.62 10.67 -3.62
CA CYS A 210 19.66 11.45 -4.41
C CYS A 210 18.81 10.49 -5.27
N PRO A 211 17.46 10.58 -5.20
CA PRO A 211 16.56 9.82 -6.06
C PRO A 211 16.86 10.02 -7.55
N LEU A 212 16.88 8.94 -8.33
CA LEU A 212 17.13 9.02 -9.77
C LEU A 212 15.93 9.62 -10.53
N VAL A 213 14.73 9.36 -10.03
CA VAL A 213 13.44 9.82 -10.58
C VAL A 213 12.63 10.40 -9.41
N SER A 214 11.89 11.48 -9.67
CA SER A 214 11.03 12.09 -8.66
C SER A 214 9.94 11.11 -8.19
N TRP A 215 9.46 11.27 -6.96
CA TRP A 215 8.47 10.34 -6.40
C TRP A 215 7.13 10.42 -7.13
N ASP A 216 6.72 11.62 -7.55
CA ASP A 216 5.46 11.81 -8.30
C ASP A 216 5.49 11.07 -9.64
N GLU A 217 6.61 11.15 -10.37
CA GLU A 217 6.80 10.39 -11.62
C GLU A 217 6.87 8.87 -11.37
N VAL A 218 7.48 8.44 -10.26
CA VAL A 218 7.48 7.03 -9.84
C VAL A 218 6.06 6.52 -9.58
N CYS A 219 5.18 7.36 -9.04
CA CYS A 219 3.79 7.05 -8.76
C CYS A 219 2.87 7.04 -10.00
N LEU A 220 3.34 7.53 -11.15
CA LEU A 220 2.56 7.44 -12.38
C LEU A 220 2.33 5.97 -12.79
N PRO A 221 1.20 5.67 -13.45
CA PRO A 221 0.99 4.38 -14.10
C PRO A 221 2.17 4.04 -15.03
N LYS A 222 2.44 2.74 -15.19
CA LYS A 222 3.51 2.28 -16.10
C LYS A 222 3.32 2.77 -17.54
N GLN A 223 2.06 2.84 -17.99
CA GLN A 223 1.66 3.36 -19.31
C GLN A 223 2.00 4.82 -19.50
N GLU A 224 2.04 5.59 -18.42
CA GLU A 224 2.38 7.02 -18.40
C GLU A 224 3.86 7.25 -18.06
N GLY A 225 4.63 6.17 -17.98
CA GLY A 225 6.08 6.21 -17.79
C GLY A 225 6.57 6.13 -16.35
N GLY A 226 5.70 5.86 -15.37
CA GLY A 226 6.10 5.60 -13.99
C GLY A 226 6.36 4.14 -13.65
N LEU A 227 6.49 3.83 -12.35
CA LEU A 227 6.61 2.45 -11.84
C LEU A 227 5.26 1.83 -11.45
N GLY A 228 4.20 2.63 -11.42
CA GLY A 228 2.87 2.22 -10.94
C GLY A 228 2.78 2.11 -9.42
N LEU A 229 3.71 2.74 -8.67
CA LEU A 229 3.57 2.92 -7.23
C LEU A 229 2.43 3.91 -6.94
N LYS A 230 1.92 3.93 -5.71
CA LYS A 230 0.76 4.76 -5.33
C LYS A 230 1.19 5.98 -4.52
N ASN A 231 0.71 7.15 -4.92
CA ASN A 231 0.82 8.35 -4.12
C ASN A 231 -0.12 8.21 -2.92
N LEU A 232 0.44 8.23 -1.72
CA LEU A 232 -0.33 7.94 -0.51
C LEU A 232 -1.38 9.00 -0.20
N LEU A 233 -1.09 10.28 -0.49
CA LEU A 233 -2.03 11.38 -0.26
C LEU A 233 -3.29 11.19 -1.12
N LYS A 234 -3.09 11.00 -2.42
CA LYS A 234 -4.20 10.73 -3.37
C LYS A 234 -4.93 9.43 -3.02
N TRP A 235 -4.23 8.42 -2.51
CA TRP A 235 -4.86 7.17 -2.10
C TRP A 235 -5.75 7.34 -0.85
N ASN A 236 -5.30 8.07 0.17
CA ASN A 236 -6.13 8.34 1.35
C ASN A 236 -7.36 9.18 0.98
N GLN A 237 -7.20 10.19 0.12
CA GLN A 237 -8.32 10.94 -0.45
C GLN A 237 -9.32 10.03 -1.17
N ALA A 238 -8.85 9.10 -2.02
CA ALA A 238 -9.71 8.14 -2.69
C ALA A 238 -10.42 7.16 -1.71
N CYS A 239 -9.78 6.80 -0.59
CA CYS A 239 -10.43 6.05 0.48
C CYS A 239 -11.53 6.86 1.18
N LEU A 240 -11.32 8.14 1.45
CA LEU A 240 -12.34 9.01 2.05
C LEU A 240 -13.51 9.22 1.10
N MET A 241 -13.23 9.40 -0.18
CA MET A 241 -14.25 9.44 -1.23
C MET A 241 -15.09 8.15 -1.22
N LYS A 242 -14.49 6.97 -0.97
CA LYS A 242 -15.26 5.71 -0.80
C LYS A 242 -16.21 5.76 0.38
N LEU A 243 -15.76 6.25 1.52
CA LEU A 243 -16.59 6.38 2.72
C LEU A 243 -17.77 7.33 2.47
N LEU A 244 -17.50 8.47 1.83
CA LEU A 244 -18.54 9.44 1.47
C LEU A 244 -19.55 8.84 0.48
N TRP A 245 -19.08 8.08 -0.52
CA TRP A 245 -19.94 7.38 -1.48
C TRP A 245 -20.83 6.31 -0.81
N ASP A 246 -20.29 5.55 0.14
CA ASP A 246 -21.05 4.55 0.88
C ASP A 246 -22.14 5.21 1.75
N ILE A 247 -21.90 6.43 2.26
CA ILE A 247 -22.91 7.25 2.95
C ILE A 247 -23.97 7.76 1.98
N ALA A 248 -23.56 8.32 0.84
CA ALA A 248 -24.45 8.87 -0.18
C ALA A 248 -25.45 7.81 -0.67
N ASN A 249 -24.99 6.58 -0.90
CA ASN A 249 -25.83 5.47 -1.35
C ASN A 249 -26.52 4.69 -0.22
N LYS A 250 -26.50 5.20 1.02
CA LYS A 250 -27.16 4.57 2.18
C LYS A 250 -26.81 3.09 2.33
N LYS A 251 -25.54 2.74 2.12
CA LYS A 251 -25.08 1.35 2.19
C LYS A 251 -25.46 0.72 3.54
N ASP A 252 -26.01 -0.48 3.51
CA ASP A 252 -26.54 -1.18 4.68
C ASP A 252 -25.41 -1.64 5.62
N THR A 253 -24.88 -0.71 6.41
CA THR A 253 -23.82 -0.94 7.40
C THR A 253 -24.08 -0.08 8.63
N LEU A 254 -23.71 -0.59 9.82
CA LEU A 254 -24.00 0.04 11.10
C LEU A 254 -23.52 1.50 11.18
N TRP A 255 -22.29 1.75 10.75
CA TRP A 255 -21.69 3.09 10.82
C TRP A 255 -22.35 4.09 9.85
N VAL A 256 -22.80 3.64 8.68
CA VAL A 256 -23.56 4.49 7.73
C VAL A 256 -24.92 4.84 8.32
N LYS A 257 -25.66 3.85 8.86
CA LYS A 257 -26.93 4.09 9.57
C LYS A 257 -26.75 5.10 10.71
N TRP A 258 -25.65 4.98 11.45
CA TRP A 258 -25.34 5.88 12.55
C TRP A 258 -25.10 7.32 12.09
N ILE A 259 -24.35 7.51 11.00
CA ILE A 259 -24.14 8.83 10.41
C ILE A 259 -25.44 9.45 9.93
N HIS A 260 -26.29 8.68 9.24
CA HIS A 260 -27.58 9.14 8.76
C HIS A 260 -28.49 9.60 9.92
N ASN A 261 -28.55 8.84 11.00
CA ASN A 261 -29.38 9.20 12.15
C ASN A 261 -28.81 10.35 12.99
N LYS A 262 -27.48 10.44 13.11
CA LYS A 262 -26.84 11.48 13.93
C LYS A 262 -26.72 12.82 13.20
N TYR A 263 -26.14 12.80 12.00
CA TYR A 263 -25.73 14.02 11.29
C TYR A 263 -26.74 14.44 10.22
N LEU A 264 -27.08 13.53 9.29
CA LEU A 264 -27.85 13.90 8.09
C LEU A 264 -29.35 14.07 8.38
N LYS A 265 -29.93 13.26 9.28
CA LYS A 265 -31.34 13.31 9.70
C LYS A 265 -32.32 13.40 8.52
N GLY A 266 -32.10 12.58 7.49
CA GLY A 266 -32.92 12.54 6.26
C GLY A 266 -32.40 13.43 5.11
N SER A 267 -31.43 14.31 5.38
CA SER A 267 -30.81 15.14 4.33
C SER A 267 -29.84 14.34 3.46
N SER A 268 -29.65 14.82 2.24
CA SER A 268 -28.57 14.34 1.36
C SER A 268 -27.21 14.77 1.91
N VAL A 269 -26.20 13.90 1.77
CA VAL A 269 -24.83 14.27 2.14
C VAL A 269 -24.26 15.37 1.25
N TRP A 270 -24.77 15.53 0.03
CA TRP A 270 -24.32 16.52 -0.95
C TRP A 270 -24.69 17.94 -0.56
N ASP A 271 -25.85 18.10 0.09
CA ASP A 271 -26.42 19.41 0.45
C ASP A 271 -26.19 19.77 1.94
N TYR A 272 -25.60 18.85 2.70
CA TYR A 272 -25.40 19.04 4.14
C TYR A 272 -24.39 20.16 4.45
N THR A 273 -24.72 21.05 5.37
CA THR A 273 -23.79 22.07 5.90
C THR A 273 -23.26 21.64 7.27
N THR A 274 -21.94 21.67 7.45
CA THR A 274 -21.29 21.30 8.72
C THR A 274 -21.60 22.28 9.84
N LYS A 275 -21.85 21.77 11.04
CA LYS A 275 -22.08 22.57 12.25
C LYS A 275 -20.77 22.80 13.03
N PRO A 276 -20.66 23.86 13.84
CA PRO A 276 -19.49 24.09 14.70
C PRO A 276 -19.16 22.92 15.63
N ASP A 277 -20.18 22.25 16.18
CA ASP A 277 -20.01 21.12 17.11
C ASP A 277 -19.76 19.76 16.44
N ASP A 278 -19.77 19.71 15.10
CA ASP A 278 -19.49 18.46 14.40
C ASP A 278 -18.06 18.01 14.62
N CYS A 279 -17.86 16.68 14.70
CA CYS A 279 -16.51 16.15 14.89
C CYS A 279 -15.63 16.44 13.68
N TYR A 280 -14.34 16.66 13.95
CA TYR A 280 -13.35 17.00 12.92
C TYR A 280 -13.35 16.03 11.73
N TYR A 281 -13.43 14.72 11.99
CA TYR A 281 -13.49 13.69 10.96
C TYR A 281 -14.69 13.84 10.05
N TRP A 282 -15.88 14.13 10.61
CA TRP A 282 -17.09 14.34 9.83
C TRP A 282 -16.97 15.57 8.93
N LYS A 283 -16.49 16.68 9.48
CA LYS A 283 -16.24 17.92 8.70
C LYS A 283 -15.31 17.67 7.53
N LYS A 284 -14.20 16.96 7.76
CA LYS A 284 -13.23 16.63 6.70
C LYS A 284 -13.80 15.66 5.66
N LEU A 285 -14.57 14.66 6.08
CA LEU A 285 -15.23 13.75 5.17
C LEU A 285 -16.28 14.46 4.31
N VAL A 286 -17.00 15.43 4.88
CA VAL A 286 -17.90 16.29 4.14
C VAL A 286 -17.16 17.14 3.11
N GLN A 287 -16.00 17.69 3.46
CA GLN A 287 -15.19 18.51 2.54
C GLN A 287 -14.73 17.74 1.31
N THR A 288 -14.56 16.41 1.36
CA THR A 288 -14.13 15.61 0.20
C THR A 288 -15.18 15.54 -0.91
N ARG A 289 -16.40 16.07 -0.71
CA ARG A 289 -17.40 16.28 -1.77
C ARG A 289 -16.84 17.04 -2.96
N CYS A 290 -15.99 18.04 -2.72
CA CYS A 290 -15.40 18.82 -3.82
C CYS A 290 -14.53 17.97 -4.75
N LEU A 291 -13.96 16.85 -4.27
CA LEU A 291 -13.15 15.94 -5.08
C LEU A 291 -13.97 15.13 -6.09
N PHE A 292 -15.29 15.07 -5.92
CA PHE A 292 -16.21 14.45 -6.88
C PHE A 292 -16.68 15.42 -7.97
N MET A 293 -16.37 16.71 -7.86
CA MET A 293 -16.81 17.71 -8.84
C MET A 293 -16.23 17.37 -10.23
N GLY A 294 -17.12 17.13 -11.20
CA GLY A 294 -16.75 16.75 -12.56
C GLY A 294 -16.46 15.25 -12.77
N MET A 295 -16.47 14.43 -11.70
CA MET A 295 -16.36 12.98 -11.84
C MET A 295 -17.70 12.40 -12.30
N ASN A 296 -17.69 11.54 -13.32
CA ASN A 296 -18.89 10.81 -13.70
C ASN A 296 -19.20 9.76 -12.62
N MET A 297 -20.26 10.03 -11.85
CA MET A 297 -20.69 9.19 -10.74
C MET A 297 -21.44 7.96 -11.27
N THR A 298 -20.69 6.94 -11.68
CA THR A 298 -21.25 5.63 -12.03
C THR A 298 -21.84 4.94 -10.80
N SER A 299 -22.76 3.99 -10.98
CA SER A 299 -23.48 3.30 -9.89
C SER A 299 -22.60 2.56 -8.87
N CYS A 300 -21.32 2.33 -9.17
CA CYS A 300 -20.37 1.74 -8.24
C CYS A 300 -19.07 2.55 -8.22
N TYR A 301 -18.73 3.14 -7.07
CA TYR A 301 -17.42 3.76 -6.85
C TYR A 301 -16.46 2.77 -6.17
N THR A 302 -15.27 2.63 -6.74
CA THR A 302 -14.13 1.93 -6.16
C THR A 302 -13.01 2.91 -5.78
N VAL A 303 -12.21 2.57 -4.76
CA VAL A 303 -11.03 3.36 -4.38
C VAL A 303 -10.05 3.51 -5.55
N LYS A 304 -9.97 2.49 -6.43
CA LYS A 304 -9.10 2.52 -7.61
C LYS A 304 -9.56 3.57 -8.63
N GLU A 305 -10.86 3.68 -8.88
CA GLU A 305 -11.41 4.69 -9.79
C GLU A 305 -11.19 6.09 -9.26
N GLY A 306 -11.50 6.36 -7.99
CA GLY A 306 -11.24 7.67 -7.41
C GLY A 306 -9.75 8.01 -7.33
N TYR A 307 -8.87 7.02 -7.10
CA TYR A 307 -7.43 7.26 -7.19
C TYR A 307 -7.02 7.66 -8.61
N ASN A 308 -7.50 6.95 -9.63
CA ASN A 308 -7.20 7.27 -11.03
C ASN A 308 -7.76 8.67 -11.40
N TRP A 309 -8.96 9.01 -10.92
CA TRP A 309 -9.54 10.35 -11.07
C TRP A 309 -8.64 11.44 -10.48
N LEU A 310 -8.18 11.27 -9.23
CA LEU A 310 -7.30 12.23 -8.55
C LEU A 310 -5.88 12.30 -9.17
N VAL A 311 -5.41 11.21 -9.76
CA VAL A 311 -4.13 11.20 -10.49
C VAL A 311 -4.26 11.93 -11.81
N GLY A 312 -5.42 11.83 -12.47
CA GLY A 312 -5.60 12.21 -13.86
C GLY A 312 -5.05 11.15 -14.80
N SER A 313 -5.01 11.47 -16.09
CA SER A 313 -4.47 10.61 -17.13
C SER A 313 -3.45 11.37 -17.97
N ASN A 314 -2.32 10.72 -18.24
CA ASN A 314 -1.33 11.23 -19.18
C ASN A 314 -1.31 10.37 -20.45
N PRO A 315 -0.82 10.89 -21.59
CA PRO A 315 -0.67 10.09 -22.79
C PRO A 315 0.26 8.88 -22.54
N LYS A 316 -0.07 7.77 -23.19
CA LYS A 316 0.76 6.56 -23.14
C LYS A 316 2.13 6.85 -23.75
N VAL A 317 3.19 6.52 -23.02
CA VAL A 317 4.57 6.69 -23.51
C VAL A 317 4.90 5.70 -24.62
N GLU A 318 5.61 6.16 -25.65
CA GLU A 318 5.97 5.37 -26.84
C GLU A 318 6.72 4.08 -26.49
N TRP A 319 7.63 4.15 -25.51
CA TRP A 319 8.48 3.04 -25.08
C TRP A 319 7.79 2.04 -24.14
N PHE A 320 6.50 2.20 -23.84
CA PHE A 320 5.78 1.38 -22.86
C PHE A 320 5.90 -0.12 -23.15
N ASP A 321 5.56 -0.56 -24.36
CA ASP A 321 5.51 -1.99 -24.71
C ASP A 321 6.90 -2.62 -24.80
N MET A 322 7.93 -1.81 -24.99
CA MET A 322 9.33 -2.23 -24.95
C MET A 322 9.80 -2.43 -23.51
N VAL A 323 9.58 -1.43 -22.63
CA VAL A 323 10.09 -1.46 -21.26
C VAL A 323 9.27 -2.41 -20.38
N TRP A 324 7.95 -2.36 -20.50
CA TRP A 324 7.00 -3.07 -19.65
C TRP A 324 6.41 -4.29 -20.34
N ASN A 325 7.28 -5.24 -20.66
CA ASN A 325 6.90 -6.51 -21.27
C ASN A 325 6.76 -7.63 -20.21
N LYS A 326 5.71 -8.45 -20.34
CA LYS A 326 5.43 -9.58 -19.43
C LYS A 326 6.49 -10.68 -19.44
N TRP A 327 7.28 -10.79 -20.50
CA TRP A 327 8.34 -11.81 -20.63
C TRP A 327 9.70 -11.31 -20.20
N THR A 328 9.81 -10.04 -19.82
CA THR A 328 11.08 -9.46 -19.41
C THR A 328 11.23 -9.56 -17.90
N ILE A 329 12.41 -9.97 -17.44
CA ILE A 329 12.71 -10.10 -16.03
C ILE A 329 12.58 -8.72 -15.35
N PRO A 330 11.91 -8.59 -14.18
CA PRO A 330 11.65 -7.29 -13.56
C PRO A 330 12.88 -6.40 -13.35
N LYS A 331 14.04 -6.99 -13.03
CA LYS A 331 15.30 -6.24 -12.88
C LYS A 331 15.74 -5.61 -14.21
N HIS A 332 15.53 -6.31 -15.32
CA HIS A 332 15.87 -5.81 -16.66
C HIS A 332 14.91 -4.66 -17.02
N CYS A 333 13.60 -4.84 -16.84
CA CYS A 333 12.61 -3.77 -17.05
C CYS A 333 12.96 -2.48 -16.28
N PHE A 334 13.39 -2.60 -15.02
CA PHE A 334 13.72 -1.44 -14.21
C PHE A 334 14.95 -0.69 -14.75
N ILE A 335 15.99 -1.41 -15.18
CA ILE A 335 17.17 -0.76 -15.79
C ILE A 335 16.81 -0.14 -17.14
N THR A 336 16.06 -0.86 -17.98
CA THR A 336 15.58 -0.31 -19.26
C THR A 336 14.70 0.92 -19.05
N TRP A 337 13.85 0.94 -18.04
CA TRP A 337 13.07 2.13 -17.67
C TRP A 337 13.95 3.33 -17.32
N LEU A 338 15.02 3.13 -16.53
CA LEU A 338 15.98 4.20 -16.22
C LEU A 338 16.74 4.70 -17.45
N ILE A 339 17.06 3.79 -18.39
CA ILE A 339 17.71 4.12 -19.68
C ILE A 339 16.81 5.06 -20.48
N TRP A 340 15.54 4.70 -20.71
CA TRP A 340 14.59 5.51 -21.48
C TRP A 340 14.27 6.85 -20.82
N ARG A 341 14.32 6.92 -19.49
CA ARG A 341 14.16 8.17 -18.75
C ARG A 341 15.43 9.03 -18.75
N GLY A 342 16.55 8.51 -19.26
CA GLY A 342 17.86 9.17 -19.20
C GLY A 342 18.37 9.35 -17.76
N ARG A 343 17.93 8.49 -16.82
CA ARG A 343 18.23 8.61 -15.38
C ARG A 343 19.23 7.58 -14.86
N LEU A 344 19.78 6.75 -15.75
CA LEU A 344 20.87 5.85 -15.41
C LEU A 344 22.15 6.66 -15.10
N LEU A 345 22.95 6.24 -14.13
CA LEU A 345 24.16 6.95 -13.67
C LEU A 345 25.38 6.64 -14.55
N THR A 346 25.28 6.96 -15.82
CA THR A 346 26.40 6.98 -16.78
C THR A 346 27.42 8.07 -16.40
N LYS A 347 28.68 7.93 -16.81
CA LYS A 347 29.72 8.92 -16.45
C LYS A 347 29.40 10.32 -16.97
N ASP A 348 28.80 10.45 -18.17
CA ASP A 348 28.36 11.75 -18.73
C ASP A 348 27.29 12.46 -17.87
N ARG A 349 26.46 11.68 -17.18
CA ARG A 349 25.43 12.21 -16.29
C ARG A 349 26.02 12.59 -14.94
N LEU A 350 26.93 11.77 -14.43
CA LEU A 350 27.62 12.03 -13.17
C LEU A 350 28.52 13.28 -13.27
N SER A 351 29.11 13.56 -14.45
CA SER A 351 30.02 14.69 -14.64
C SER A 351 29.35 16.06 -14.47
N ARG A 352 28.01 16.09 -14.47
CA ARG A 352 27.22 17.28 -14.14
C ARG A 352 27.22 17.64 -12.66
N PHE A 353 27.63 16.71 -11.79
CA PHE A 353 27.59 16.86 -10.34
C PHE A 353 28.95 16.70 -9.67
N ILE A 354 29.88 15.96 -10.28
CA ILE A 354 31.23 15.72 -9.78
C ILE A 354 32.23 15.81 -10.93
N ASN A 355 33.47 16.21 -10.67
CA ASN A 355 34.52 16.17 -11.69
C ASN A 355 35.00 14.72 -11.88
N LEU A 356 34.81 14.15 -13.07
CA LEU A 356 35.28 12.79 -13.39
C LEU A 356 35.64 12.63 -14.86
N ASP A 357 36.51 11.66 -15.14
CA ASP A 357 36.79 11.19 -16.50
C ASP A 357 35.55 10.48 -17.08
N THR A 358 35.03 11.04 -18.18
CA THR A 358 33.84 10.54 -18.88
C THR A 358 34.13 9.43 -19.88
N THR A 359 35.39 9.00 -20.05
CA THR A 359 35.76 7.94 -21.00
C THR A 359 35.02 6.64 -20.68
N CYS A 360 34.49 5.99 -21.71
CA CYS A 360 33.73 4.74 -21.59
C CYS A 360 34.50 3.67 -20.84
N GLY A 361 33.95 3.20 -19.72
CA GLY A 361 34.61 2.17 -18.90
C GLY A 361 34.69 0.79 -19.55
N LEU A 362 33.96 0.54 -20.65
CA LEU A 362 33.98 -0.75 -21.34
C LEU A 362 35.01 -0.79 -22.47
N CYS A 363 34.95 0.15 -23.41
CA CYS A 363 35.82 0.17 -24.59
C CYS A 363 36.98 1.16 -24.50
N ASN A 364 37.08 1.95 -23.41
CA ASN A 364 38.09 3.00 -23.22
C ASN A 364 38.14 4.04 -24.36
N ASN A 365 37.03 4.23 -25.08
CA ASN A 365 36.93 5.17 -26.20
C ASN A 365 35.59 5.91 -26.17
N GLY A 366 35.62 7.22 -26.42
CA GLY A 366 34.43 8.07 -26.43
C GLY A 366 33.82 8.34 -25.04
N VAL A 367 32.87 9.27 -25.01
CA VAL A 367 32.12 9.64 -23.80
C VAL A 367 31.12 8.52 -23.46
N GLU A 368 31.09 8.08 -22.20
CA GLU A 368 30.13 7.12 -21.68
C GLU A 368 28.73 7.74 -21.54
N SER A 369 28.08 8.04 -22.65
CA SER A 369 26.66 8.38 -22.70
C SER A 369 25.80 7.12 -22.72
N VAL A 370 24.49 7.27 -22.54
CA VAL A 370 23.54 6.17 -22.67
C VAL A 370 23.60 5.53 -24.07
N ASP A 371 23.59 6.35 -25.14
CA ASP A 371 23.66 5.85 -26.51
C ASP A 371 25.01 5.19 -26.81
N HIS A 372 26.12 5.76 -26.31
CA HIS A 372 27.41 5.12 -26.46
C HIS A 372 27.43 3.77 -25.73
N LEU A 373 27.09 3.75 -24.44
CA LEU A 373 27.22 2.56 -23.60
C LEU A 373 26.42 1.35 -24.11
N PHE A 374 25.21 1.57 -24.65
CA PHE A 374 24.31 0.49 -25.05
C PHE A 374 24.23 0.24 -26.55
N CYS A 375 24.68 1.17 -27.40
CA CYS A 375 24.50 1.09 -28.84
C CYS A 375 25.84 1.21 -29.59
N SER A 376 26.61 2.27 -29.33
CA SER A 376 27.81 2.59 -30.14
C SER A 376 29.14 2.05 -29.59
N CYS A 377 29.18 1.62 -28.33
CA CYS A 377 30.35 0.99 -27.70
C CYS A 377 30.72 -0.30 -28.45
N ALA A 378 32.02 -0.50 -28.72
CA ALA A 378 32.51 -1.65 -29.48
C ALA A 378 32.05 -3.00 -28.89
N LEU A 379 32.15 -3.16 -27.56
CA LEU A 379 31.67 -4.36 -26.88
C LEU A 379 30.15 -4.51 -26.97
N ALA A 380 29.40 -3.42 -26.79
CA ALA A 380 27.94 -3.44 -26.87
C ALA A 380 27.45 -3.83 -28.27
N ARG A 381 28.08 -3.29 -29.32
CA ARG A 381 27.76 -3.61 -30.71
C ARG A 381 27.96 -5.09 -31.01
N LEU A 382 29.10 -5.67 -30.63
CA LEU A 382 29.38 -7.10 -30.79
C LEU A 382 28.36 -7.98 -30.05
N ILE A 383 27.97 -7.58 -28.83
CA ILE A 383 26.91 -8.29 -28.08
C ILE A 383 25.57 -8.22 -28.83
N LEU A 384 25.19 -7.05 -29.35
CA LEU A 384 23.95 -6.88 -30.10
C LEU A 384 23.97 -7.68 -31.41
N GLU A 385 25.11 -7.79 -32.09
CA GLU A 385 25.29 -8.62 -33.29
C GLU A 385 25.11 -10.11 -32.96
N ASP A 386 25.77 -10.62 -31.91
CA ASP A 386 25.65 -12.02 -31.48
C ASP A 386 24.20 -12.38 -31.09
N ILE A 387 23.49 -11.45 -30.45
CA ILE A 387 22.07 -11.62 -30.10
C ILE A 387 21.18 -11.50 -31.34
N SER A 388 21.50 -10.61 -32.28
CA SER A 388 20.77 -10.46 -33.55
C SER A 388 20.83 -11.73 -34.38
N GLN A 389 22.02 -12.33 -34.49
CA GLN A 389 22.22 -13.61 -35.16
C GLN A 389 21.41 -14.73 -34.49
N TRP A 390 21.39 -14.76 -33.16
CA TRP A 390 20.66 -15.78 -32.40
C TRP A 390 19.13 -15.73 -32.60
N ILE A 391 18.54 -14.54 -32.68
CA ILE A 391 17.09 -14.38 -32.86
C ILE A 391 16.69 -14.19 -34.33
N HIS A 392 17.66 -14.18 -35.25
CA HIS A 392 17.51 -13.90 -36.68
C HIS A 392 16.84 -12.54 -36.99
N VAL A 393 17.03 -11.53 -36.12
CA VAL A 393 16.52 -10.18 -36.31
C VAL A 393 17.60 -9.19 -35.91
N ASP A 394 17.99 -8.31 -36.84
CA ASP A 394 18.95 -7.25 -36.56
C ASP A 394 18.39 -6.23 -35.55
N ILE A 395 19.00 -6.22 -34.37
CA ILE A 395 18.72 -5.29 -33.26
C ILE A 395 19.86 -4.29 -33.03
N THR A 396 20.85 -4.22 -33.92
CA THR A 396 21.90 -3.19 -33.83
C THR A 396 21.32 -1.80 -34.08
N ALA A 397 21.88 -0.80 -33.41
CA ALA A 397 21.40 0.58 -33.45
C ALA A 397 22.54 1.56 -33.09
N GLY A 398 22.42 2.82 -33.51
CA GLY A 398 23.31 3.91 -33.10
C GLY A 398 22.83 4.67 -31.85
N SER A 399 21.54 4.56 -31.52
CA SER A 399 20.91 5.22 -30.36
C SER A 399 19.88 4.34 -29.66
N ILE A 400 19.53 4.65 -28.42
CA ILE A 400 18.46 3.97 -27.68
C ILE A 400 17.10 4.12 -28.36
N ARG A 401 16.83 5.28 -28.98
CA ARG A 401 15.58 5.50 -29.71
C ARG A 401 15.47 4.55 -30.89
N GLU A 402 16.54 4.40 -31.67
CA GLU A 402 16.61 3.43 -32.76
C GLU A 402 16.56 1.99 -32.24
N LEU A 403 17.26 1.68 -31.15
CA LEU A 403 17.20 0.36 -30.51
C LEU A 403 15.76 -0.01 -30.14
N GLY A 404 14.97 0.95 -29.64
CA GLY A 404 13.55 0.76 -29.35
C GLY A 404 12.70 0.52 -30.61
N SER A 405 13.01 1.19 -31.71
CA SER A 405 12.28 0.99 -32.98
C SER A 405 12.49 -0.41 -33.56
N ARG A 406 13.60 -1.09 -33.22
CA ARG A 406 13.86 -2.50 -33.61
C ARG A 406 12.83 -3.48 -33.09
N VAL A 407 12.12 -3.16 -32.00
CA VAL A 407 10.98 -3.96 -31.51
C VAL A 407 9.89 -4.07 -32.59
N GLY A 408 9.74 -3.06 -33.45
CA GLY A 408 8.80 -3.04 -34.57
C GLY A 408 9.11 -4.06 -35.68
N LYS A 409 10.36 -4.55 -35.79
CA LYS A 409 10.75 -5.59 -36.77
C LYS A 409 10.07 -6.93 -36.53
N GLY A 410 9.47 -7.15 -35.34
CA GLY A 410 8.76 -8.39 -35.04
C GLY A 410 7.43 -8.51 -35.78
N LYS A 411 7.27 -9.60 -36.57
CA LYS A 411 6.09 -9.88 -37.39
C LYS A 411 4.78 -9.94 -36.59
N ASN A 412 4.82 -10.52 -35.38
CA ASN A 412 3.66 -10.71 -34.53
C ASN A 412 3.93 -10.29 -33.07
N ARG A 413 2.89 -10.25 -32.24
CA ARG A 413 2.98 -9.83 -30.83
C ARG A 413 3.99 -10.66 -30.02
N LYS A 414 4.16 -11.94 -30.33
CA LYS A 414 5.12 -12.82 -29.65
C LYS A 414 6.56 -12.44 -30.04
N SER A 415 6.83 -12.30 -31.33
CA SER A 415 8.13 -11.87 -31.87
C SER A 415 8.57 -10.51 -31.31
N ARG A 416 7.68 -9.50 -31.31
CA ARG A 416 7.96 -8.18 -30.71
C ARG A 416 8.32 -8.25 -29.22
N ARG A 417 7.62 -9.10 -28.46
CA ARG A 417 7.94 -9.33 -27.03
C ARG A 417 9.27 -10.06 -26.84
N THR A 418 9.63 -10.99 -27.72
CA THR A 418 10.95 -11.65 -27.66
C THR A 418 12.05 -10.64 -27.91
N ILE A 419 11.93 -9.82 -28.96
CA ILE A 419 12.90 -8.76 -29.28
C ILE A 419 13.05 -7.78 -28.12
N ALA A 420 11.94 -7.28 -27.55
CA ALA A 420 11.97 -6.39 -26.39
C ALA A 420 12.66 -7.04 -25.17
N THR A 421 12.42 -8.32 -24.91
CA THR A 421 13.10 -9.07 -23.83
C THR A 421 14.59 -9.20 -24.08
N CYS A 422 15.00 -9.47 -25.32
CA CYS A 422 16.42 -9.57 -25.70
C CYS A 422 17.12 -8.22 -25.51
N ILE A 423 16.55 -7.13 -26.02
CA ILE A 423 17.08 -5.77 -25.86
C ILE A 423 17.21 -5.42 -24.37
N ALA A 424 16.17 -5.66 -23.57
CA ALA A 424 16.19 -5.36 -22.14
C ALA A 424 17.24 -6.20 -21.38
N ALA A 425 17.41 -7.47 -21.75
CA ALA A 425 18.45 -8.33 -21.18
C ALA A 425 19.85 -7.84 -21.59
N SER A 426 20.09 -7.51 -22.86
CA SER A 426 21.36 -6.94 -23.33
C SER A 426 21.70 -5.67 -22.55
N CYS A 427 20.76 -4.73 -22.43
CA CYS A 427 20.94 -3.51 -21.64
C CYS A 427 21.32 -3.82 -20.18
N TYR A 428 20.62 -4.76 -19.54
CA TYR A 428 20.91 -5.14 -18.15
C TYR A 428 22.30 -5.75 -17.99
N PHE A 429 22.69 -6.68 -18.86
CA PHE A 429 23.96 -7.38 -18.77
C PHE A 429 25.15 -6.50 -19.14
N ILE A 430 25.01 -5.60 -20.13
CA ILE A 430 25.99 -4.55 -20.44
C ILE A 430 26.18 -3.63 -19.22
N TRP A 431 25.07 -3.16 -18.62
CA TRP A 431 25.13 -2.34 -17.41
C TRP A 431 25.80 -3.07 -16.23
N LYS A 432 25.51 -4.36 -16.07
CA LYS A 432 26.12 -5.21 -15.05
C LYS A 432 27.64 -5.36 -15.29
N ALA A 433 28.06 -5.60 -16.53
CA ALA A 433 29.46 -5.71 -16.90
C ALA A 433 30.21 -4.39 -16.62
N ARG A 434 29.63 -3.26 -17.03
CA ARG A 434 30.19 -1.92 -16.76
C ARG A 434 30.38 -1.68 -15.26
N ASN A 435 29.37 -1.95 -14.45
CA ASN A 435 29.49 -1.77 -12.99
C ASN A 435 30.45 -2.75 -12.34
N GLY A 436 30.56 -3.98 -12.87
CA GLY A 436 31.56 -4.95 -12.43
C GLY A 436 32.98 -4.45 -12.65
N LYS A 437 33.26 -3.89 -13.82
CA LYS A 437 34.56 -3.29 -14.14
C LYS A 437 34.83 -2.05 -13.28
N LEU A 438 33.87 -1.12 -13.19
CA LEU A 438 34.07 0.15 -12.48
C LEU A 438 34.20 0.01 -10.95
N HIS A 439 33.39 -0.85 -10.32
CA HIS A 439 33.32 -0.90 -8.85
C HIS A 439 34.03 -2.11 -8.23
N ASN A 440 34.25 -3.17 -9.01
CA ASN A 440 34.82 -4.42 -8.51
C ASN A 440 36.11 -4.83 -9.26
N ASN A 441 36.60 -4.01 -10.21
CA ASN A 441 37.71 -4.37 -11.10
C ASN A 441 37.55 -5.74 -11.78
N ARG A 442 36.30 -6.12 -12.08
CA ARG A 442 35.98 -7.39 -12.74
C ARG A 442 35.65 -7.15 -14.21
N GLU A 443 36.51 -7.62 -15.10
CA GLU A 443 36.22 -7.67 -16.53
C GLU A 443 35.45 -8.95 -16.88
N ALA A 444 34.38 -8.80 -17.65
CA ALA A 444 33.57 -9.93 -18.12
C ALA A 444 33.82 -10.13 -19.61
N ALA A 445 34.25 -11.34 -19.97
CA ALA A 445 34.40 -11.75 -21.37
C ALA A 445 33.05 -11.64 -22.11
N LYS A 446 33.08 -11.24 -23.38
CA LYS A 446 31.89 -11.06 -24.24
C LYS A 446 31.03 -12.33 -24.24
N GLU A 447 31.67 -13.49 -24.35
CA GLU A 447 31.05 -14.81 -24.44
C GLU A 447 30.19 -15.09 -23.19
N HIS A 448 30.72 -14.78 -22.00
CA HIS A 448 29.98 -14.94 -20.74
C HIS A 448 28.78 -13.99 -20.65
N ILE A 449 28.91 -12.77 -21.16
CA ILE A 449 27.81 -11.80 -21.19
C ILE A 449 26.70 -12.31 -22.12
N VAL A 450 27.05 -12.74 -23.33
CA VAL A 450 26.12 -13.27 -24.33
C VAL A 450 25.43 -14.55 -23.82
N GLN A 451 26.17 -15.48 -23.23
CA GLN A 451 25.59 -16.68 -22.61
C GLN A 451 24.62 -16.33 -21.48
N GLY A 452 24.98 -15.36 -20.62
CA GLY A 452 24.10 -14.87 -19.57
C GLY A 452 22.79 -14.26 -20.10
N ILE A 453 22.87 -13.48 -21.19
CA ILE A 453 21.70 -12.93 -21.87
C ILE A 453 20.83 -14.06 -22.41
N LYS A 454 21.40 -14.99 -23.19
CA LYS A 454 20.68 -16.13 -23.77
C LYS A 454 19.98 -16.96 -22.69
N ALA A 455 20.68 -17.31 -21.62
CA ALA A 455 20.11 -18.05 -20.49
C ALA A 455 18.95 -17.29 -19.82
N ALA A 456 19.11 -16.00 -19.56
CA ALA A 456 18.06 -15.18 -18.93
C ALA A 456 16.82 -15.03 -19.81
N VAL A 457 17.00 -14.84 -21.12
CA VAL A 457 15.91 -14.74 -22.09
C VAL A 457 15.18 -16.08 -22.21
N THR A 458 15.90 -17.19 -22.40
CA THR A 458 15.33 -18.54 -22.50
C THR A 458 14.57 -18.92 -21.22
N MET A 459 15.13 -18.65 -20.04
CA MET A 459 14.45 -18.91 -18.76
C MET A 459 13.16 -18.09 -18.62
N SER A 460 13.18 -16.82 -19.03
CA SER A 460 12.04 -15.92 -18.85
C SER A 460 10.90 -16.18 -19.86
N ILE A 461 11.25 -16.57 -21.09
CA ILE A 461 10.28 -16.95 -22.13
C ILE A 461 9.75 -18.38 -21.89
N GLY A 462 10.61 -19.29 -21.43
CA GLY A 462 10.29 -20.71 -21.26
C GLY A 462 9.90 -21.36 -22.60
N HIS A 463 8.98 -22.33 -22.56
CA HIS A 463 8.47 -23.01 -23.77
C HIS A 463 7.46 -22.19 -24.60
N LYS A 464 7.28 -20.90 -24.31
CA LYS A 464 6.17 -20.10 -24.91
C LYS A 464 6.40 -19.73 -26.38
N VAL A 465 7.67 -19.70 -26.82
CA VAL A 465 8.10 -19.33 -28.18
C VAL A 465 9.39 -20.09 -28.50
N ASN A 466 9.48 -20.63 -29.72
CA ASN A 466 10.78 -21.04 -30.26
C ASN A 466 11.56 -19.77 -30.64
N ILE A 467 12.65 -19.47 -29.92
CA ILE A 467 13.42 -18.24 -30.12
C ILE A 467 14.00 -18.16 -31.53
N ASN A 468 14.26 -19.31 -32.18
CA ASN A 468 14.74 -19.38 -33.55
C ASN A 468 13.66 -19.06 -34.59
N SER A 469 12.37 -19.09 -34.21
CA SER A 469 11.25 -18.74 -35.09
C SER A 469 10.80 -17.28 -34.94
N VAL A 470 11.60 -16.41 -34.32
CA VAL A 470 11.24 -14.99 -34.13
C VAL A 470 11.17 -14.24 -35.47
N ALA A 471 11.93 -14.72 -36.46
CA ALA A 471 11.99 -14.19 -37.83
C ALA A 471 11.14 -14.95 -38.86
N LEU A 472 10.71 -16.18 -38.56
CA LEU A 472 9.76 -16.97 -39.38
C LEU A 472 8.33 -16.49 -39.07
#